data_AF-A0A8S9MP63-F1
#
_entry.id   AF-A0A8S9MP63-F1
#
_cell.length_a   1.000
_cell.length_b   1.000
_cell.length_c   1.000
_cell.angle_alpha   90.00
_cell.angle_beta   90.00
_cell.angle_gamma   90.00
#
_symmetry.space_group_name_H-M   'P 1'
#
loop_
_entity.id
_entity.type
_entity.pdbx_description
1 polymer ?
#
loop_
_entity_poly.entity_id
_entity_poly.type
_entity_poly.pdbx_seq_one_letter_code
_entity_poly.pdbx_strand_id
1 'polypeptide(L)' 'MNLSCNKDLSNFEFEIVQVAIESLDDKEPPSLKSKNAVIYIAYKDLAKARTGEPYHCQAVVRRVINDATGTLSIQGD' A
#
# COMPACT_ATOMS: atom_id res chain seq x y z
N MET A 1 -1.16 -16.66 -10.10
CA MET A 1 -0.28 -15.51 -10.40
C MET A 1 1.09 -15.79 -9.79
N ASN A 2 2.12 -15.99 -10.62
CA ASN A 2 3.50 -16.14 -10.16
C ASN A 2 4.08 -14.74 -9.93
N LEU A 3 4.31 -14.37 -8.67
CA LEU A 3 5.05 -13.16 -8.31
C LEU A 3 6.55 -13.51 -8.27
N SER A 4 7.19 -13.64 -9.43
CA SER A 4 8.66 -13.72 -9.52
C SER A 4 9.23 -12.38 -9.96
N CYS A 5 9.26 -11.44 -9.02
CA CYS A 5 10.14 -10.28 -9.05
C CYS A 5 10.62 -10.10 -7.61
N ASN A 6 11.57 -10.94 -7.19
CA ASN A 6 12.22 -10.84 -5.89
C ASN A 6 13.21 -9.66 -5.97
N LYS A 7 12.70 -8.44 -6.12
CA LYS A 7 13.48 -7.23 -5.92
C LYS A 7 13.66 -7.12 -4.41
N ASP A 8 14.92 -7.24 -3.99
CA ASP A 8 15.32 -7.05 -2.61
C ASP A 8 14.82 -5.69 -2.11
N LEU A 9 13.85 -5.73 -1.20
CA LEU A 9 13.24 -4.53 -0.61
C LEU A 9 14.24 -3.75 0.26
N SER A 10 15.36 -4.36 0.68
CA SER A 10 16.39 -3.68 1.46
C SER A 10 17.15 -2.61 0.66
N ASN A 11 17.08 -2.65 -0.68
CA ASN A 11 17.66 -1.63 -1.56
C ASN A 11 16.69 -0.50 -1.93
N PHE A 12 15.43 -0.58 -1.49
CA PHE A 12 14.49 0.51 -1.70
C PHE A 12 14.58 1.47 -0.53
N GLU A 13 15.11 2.65 -0.80
CA GLU A 13 15.14 3.72 0.17
C GLU A 13 13.85 4.54 0.05
N PHE A 14 12.89 4.28 0.93
CA PHE A 14 11.69 5.11 1.04
C PHE A 14 11.36 5.47 2.48
N GLU A 15 10.69 6.61 2.65
CA GLU A 15 10.17 7.10 3.92
C GLU A 15 8.64 7.23 3.78
N ILE A 16 7.87 6.47 4.58
CA ILE A 16 6.42 6.65 4.64
C ILE A 16 6.14 7.94 5.41
N VAL A 17 5.49 8.89 4.76
CA VAL A 17 5.18 10.21 5.34
C VAL A 17 3.83 10.20 6.01
N GLN A 18 2.81 9.66 5.31
CA GLN A 18 1.45 9.64 5.82
C GLN A 18 0.70 8.43 5.28
N VAL A 19 -0.18 7.88 6.11
CA VAL A 19 -1.11 6.83 5.72
C VAL A 19 -2.51 7.24 6.13
N ALA A 20 -3.47 7.09 5.21
CA ALA A 20 -4.88 7.14 5.50
C ALA A 20 -5.52 5.81 5.12
N ILE A 21 -6.49 5.36 5.92
CA ILE A 21 -7.24 4.13 5.67
C ILE A 21 -8.70 4.52 5.52
N GLU A 22 -9.29 4.07 4.44
CA GLU A 22 -10.72 4.12 4.19
C GLU A 22 -11.26 2.70 4.33
N SER A 23 -12.24 2.50 5.22
CA SER A 23 -12.95 1.23 5.33
C SER A 23 -13.98 1.19 4.22
N LEU A 24 -14.00 0.11 3.45
CA LEU A 24 -15.09 -0.16 2.51
C LEU A 24 -16.26 -0.88 3.19
N ASP A 25 -16.07 -1.29 4.44
CA ASP A 25 -17.11 -1.88 5.27
C ASP A 25 -17.78 -0.74 6.09
N ASP A 26 -19.11 -0.67 6.11
CA ASP A 26 -19.93 0.36 6.79
C ASP A 26 -19.84 0.37 8.34
N LYS A 27 -18.91 -0.39 8.93
CA LYS A 27 -18.86 -0.63 10.37
C LYS A 27 -17.46 -0.35 10.92
N GLU A 28 -17.47 0.42 12.03
CA GLU A 28 -16.32 0.90 12.80
C GLU A 28 -15.42 1.92 12.07
N PRO A 29 -14.71 2.79 12.83
CA PRO A 29 -13.69 3.62 12.23
C PRO A 29 -12.67 2.76 11.46
N PRO A 30 -12.18 3.23 10.31
CA PRO A 30 -11.21 2.49 9.53
C PRO A 30 -10.00 2.10 10.37
N SER A 31 -9.61 0.84 10.30
CA SER A 31 -8.42 0.34 10.99
C SER A 31 -7.59 -0.55 10.08
N LEU A 32 -6.33 -0.78 10.46
CA LEU A 32 -5.49 -1.76 9.77
C LEU A 32 -6.10 -3.17 9.73
N LYS A 33 -7.06 -3.46 10.61
CA LYS A 33 -7.79 -4.74 10.69
C LYS A 33 -9.04 -4.81 9.79
N SER A 34 -9.47 -3.69 9.19
CA SER A 34 -10.63 -3.68 8.29
C SER A 34 -10.42 -4.63 7.11
N LYS A 35 -11.34 -5.54 6.85
CA LYS A 35 -11.15 -6.60 5.84
C LYS A 35 -11.10 -6.02 4.45
N ASN A 36 -12.01 -5.10 4.16
CA ASN A 36 -12.07 -4.38 2.91
C ASN A 36 -11.66 -2.94 3.17
N ALA A 37 -10.54 -2.53 2.58
CA ALA A 37 -10.00 -1.20 2.81
C ALA A 37 -9.29 -0.66 1.58
N VAL A 38 -9.32 0.66 1.44
CA VAL A 38 -8.43 1.42 0.56
C VAL A 38 -7.41 2.11 1.45
N ILE A 39 -6.13 1.92 1.14
CA ILE A 39 -5.01 2.45 1.89
C ILE A 39 -4.31 3.46 0.98
N TYR A 40 -4.33 4.72 1.40
CA TYR A 40 -3.65 5.81 0.71
C TYR A 40 -2.31 6.04 1.42
N ILE A 41 -1.22 5.95 0.68
CA ILE A 41 0.14 6.06 1.21
C ILE A 41 0.83 7.22 0.51
N ALA A 42 1.19 8.25 1.26
CA ALA A 42 2.15 9.25 0.83
C ALA A 42 3.53 8.84 1.33
N TYR A 43 4.51 8.75 0.43
CA TYR A 43 5.86 8.36 0.76
C TYR A 43 6.88 9.17 -0.04
N LYS A 44 8.13 9.14 0.42
CA LYS A 44 9.27 9.70 -0.30
C LYS A 44 10.09 8.56 -0.89
N ASP A 45 10.46 8.67 -2.15
CA ASP A 45 11.44 7.81 -2.83
C ASP A 45 12.83 8.46 -2.73
N LEU A 46 13.60 8.07 -1.72
CA LEU A 46 14.88 8.69 -1.41
C LEU A 46 15.94 8.42 -2.49
N ALA A 47 15.77 7.35 -3.28
CA ALA A 47 16.62 7.11 -4.44
C ALA A 47 16.42 8.20 -5.50
N LYS A 48 15.17 8.62 -5.76
CA LYS A 48 14.84 9.74 -6.66
C LYS A 48 15.31 11.10 -6.12
N ALA A 49 15.33 11.27 -4.80
CA ALA A 49 15.85 12.50 -4.20
C ALA A 49 17.33 12.74 -4.57
N ARG A 50 18.12 11.67 -4.75
CA ARG A 50 19.53 11.75 -5.16
C ARG A 50 19.72 12.12 -6.62
N THR A 51 18.74 11.84 -7.48
CA THR A 51 18.79 12.14 -8.92
C THR A 51 18.16 13.49 -9.25
N GLY A 52 17.55 14.17 -8.27
CA GLY A 52 16.83 15.44 -8.46
C GLY A 52 15.43 15.27 -9.04
N GLU A 53 14.94 14.03 -9.17
CA GLU A 53 13.59 13.74 -9.62
C GLU A 53 12.55 14.07 -8.54
N PRO A 54 11.27 14.29 -8.91
CA PRO A 54 10.18 14.35 -7.95
C PRO A 54 10.13 13.08 -7.11
N TYR A 55 10.41 13.23 -5.82
CA TYR A 55 10.57 12.12 -4.90
C TYR A 55 9.37 11.93 -3.96
N HIS A 56 8.42 12.88 -3.94
CA HIS A 56 7.16 12.68 -3.23
C HIS A 56 6.24 11.85 -4.10
N CYS A 57 5.84 10.69 -3.59
CA CYS A 57 5.04 9.72 -4.29
C CYS A 57 3.78 9.40 -3.50
N GLN A 58 2.76 8.93 -4.22
CA GLN A 58 1.51 8.44 -3.67
C GLN A 58 1.25 7.04 -4.22
N ALA A 59 0.68 6.18 -3.38
CA ALA A 59 0.19 4.88 -3.79
C ALA A 59 -1.21 4.67 -3.21
N VAL A 60 -2.08 4.03 -3.99
CA VAL A 60 -3.40 3.61 -3.54
C VAL A 60 -3.45 2.09 -3.59
N VAL A 61 -3.68 1.47 -2.43
CA VAL A 61 -3.76 0.02 -2.31
C VAL A 61 -5.13 -0.40 -1.84
N ARG A 62 -5.84 -1.18 -2.67
CA ARG A 62 -7.09 -1.81 -2.29
C ARG A 62 -6.83 -3.22 -1.78
N ARG A 63 -7.27 -3.49 -0.55
CA ARG A 63 -7.29 -4.80 0.09
C ARG A 63 -8.71 -5.33 0.16
N VAL A 64 -8.89 -6.61 -0.16
CA VAL A 64 -10.12 -7.36 0.08
C VAL A 64 -9.79 -8.71 0.69
N ILE A 65 -10.40 -9.04 1.83
CA ILE A 65 -10.31 -10.38 2.43
C ILE A 65 -11.67 -11.05 2.25
N ASN A 66 -11.67 -12.16 1.51
CA ASN A 66 -12.85 -13.00 1.35
C ASN A 66 -12.88 -14.05 2.46
N ASP A 67 -13.78 -13.92 3.42
CA ASP A 67 -13.91 -14.85 4.55
C ASP A 67 -14.36 -16.26 4.13
N ALA A 68 -15.18 -16.37 3.07
CA ALA A 68 -15.71 -17.65 2.63
C ALA A 68 -14.60 -18.54 2.02
N THR A 69 -13.63 -17.93 1.36
CA THR A 69 -12.50 -18.63 0.72
C THR A 69 -11.20 -18.51 1.51
N GLY A 70 -11.14 -17.61 2.51
CA GLY A 70 -9.91 -17.25 3.22
C GLY A 70 -8.87 -16.52 2.35
N THR A 71 -9.25 -16.00 1.19
CA THR A 71 -8.30 -15.42 0.23
C THR A 71 -8.11 -13.92 0.41
N LEU A 72 -6.87 -13.47 0.31
CA LEU A 72 -6.48 -12.05 0.27
C LEU A 72 -6.28 -11.60 -1.19
N SER A 73 -6.91 -10.50 -1.56
CA SER A 73 -6.66 -9.78 -2.82
C SER A 73 -6.07 -8.40 -2.53
N ILE A 74 -5.02 -8.04 -3.28
CA ILE A 74 -4.36 -6.74 -3.23
C ILE A 74 -4.31 -6.19 -4.66
N GLN A 75 -4.79 -4.97 -4.85
CA GLN A 75 -4.71 -4.23 -6.10
C GLN A 75 -4.08 -2.87 -5.82
N GLY A 76 -3.09 -2.49 -6.62
CA GLY A 76 -2.47 -1.16 -6.58
C GLY A 76 -2.85 -0.33 -7.81
N ASP A 77 -2.79 0.98 -7.65
CA ASP A 77 -2.77 2.01 -8.71
C ASP A 77 -1.53 2.90 -8.53
#